data_AF-A0AAU8NDU5-F1
#
_entry.id   AF-A0AAU8NDU5-F1
#
_cell.length_a   1.000
_cell.length_b   1.000
_cell.length_c   1.000
_cell.angle_alpha   90.00
_cell.angle_beta   90.00
_cell.angle_gamma   90.00
#
_symmetry.space_group_name_H-M   'P 1'
#
loop_
_entity.id
_entity.type
_entity.pdbx_description
1 polymer ?
#
loop_
_entity_poly.entity_id
_entity_poly.type
_entity_poly.pdbx_seq_one_letter_code
_entity_poly.pdbx_strand_id
1 'polypeptide(L)' 'MIAPVTHQPEGYECPFCSIWGIEQPNQGTKREDIIYQNEKVTAFVAKKWWPNNKGHIQLDNLSGDR' A
#
# COMPACT_ATOMS: atom_id res chain seq x y z
N MET A 1 29.43 -3.97 7.23
CA MET A 1 28.43 -4.23 6.17
C MET A 1 27.12 -3.63 6.66
N ILE A 2 26.52 -2.70 5.93
CA ILE A 2 25.23 -2.09 6.30
C ILE A 2 24.16 -2.98 5.69
N ALA A 3 23.19 -3.43 6.49
CA ALA A 3 22.05 -4.18 5.97
C ALA A 3 21.30 -3.33 4.93
N PRO A 4 20.79 -3.91 3.83
CA PRO A 4 19.96 -3.18 2.89
C PRO A 4 18.77 -2.56 3.63
N VAL A 5 18.40 -1.33 3.25
CA VAL A 5 17.19 -0.69 3.76
C VAL A 5 16.00 -1.46 3.18
N THR A 6 15.18 -2.03 4.05
CA THR A 6 13.92 -2.70 3.69
C THR A 6 12.75 -1.76 4.01
N HIS A 7 11.67 -1.77 3.22
CA HIS A 7 10.47 -1.01 3.60
C HIS A 7 9.82 -1.53 4.88
N GLN A 8 10.03 -2.82 5.19
CA GLN A 8 9.40 -3.49 6.32
C GLN A 8 10.39 -4.34 7.14
N PRO A 9 10.14 -4.50 8.45
CA PRO A 9 10.83 -5.49 9.26
C PRO A 9 10.58 -6.93 8.77
N GLU A 10 11.48 -7.84 9.14
CA GLU A 10 11.29 -9.27 8.91
C GLU A 10 10.01 -9.77 9.61
N GLY A 11 9.19 -10.53 8.88
CA GLY A 11 7.92 -11.09 9.37
C GLY A 11 6.76 -10.11 9.50
N TYR A 12 6.93 -8.81 9.21
CA TYR A 12 5.82 -7.88 9.11
C TYR A 12 5.10 -8.07 7.77
N GLU A 13 3.78 -8.19 7.75
CA GLU A 13 3.01 -8.16 6.50
C GLU A 13 2.53 -6.74 6.23
N CYS A 14 3.24 -6.02 5.35
CA CYS A 14 2.85 -4.66 5.00
C CYS A 14 1.47 -4.64 4.31
N PRO A 15 0.46 -3.95 4.89
CA PRO A 15 -0.87 -3.87 4.30
C PRO A 15 -0.89 -3.07 2.99
N PHE A 16 0.14 -2.28 2.71
CA PHE A 16 0.28 -1.57 1.44
C PHE A 16 0.85 -2.49 0.35
N CYS A 17 1.79 -3.38 0.68
CA CYS A 17 2.31 -4.37 -0.27
C CYS A 17 1.23 -5.36 -0.71
N SER A 18 0.24 -5.66 0.14
CA SER A 18 -0.89 -6.52 -0.23
C SER A 18 -1.88 -5.85 -1.20
N ILE A 19 -1.84 -4.52 -1.38
CA ILE A 19 -2.62 -3.82 -2.42
C ILE A 19 -2.10 -4.20 -3.82
N TRP A 20 -0.80 -4.45 -3.94
CA TRP A 20 -0.13 -4.87 -5.17
C TRP A 20 -0.10 -6.38 -5.39
N GLY A 21 0.10 -7.09 -4.28
CA GLY A 21 0.32 -8.52 -4.25
C GLY A 21 -0.97 -9.32 -4.32
N ILE A 22 -0.93 -10.49 -3.70
CA ILE A 22 -2.09 -11.36 -3.56
C ILE A 22 -3.02 -10.72 -2.52
N GLU A 23 -4.27 -10.46 -2.91
CA GLU A 23 -5.28 -9.94 -1.99
C GLU A 23 -5.47 -10.91 -0.81
N GLN A 24 -5.47 -10.36 0.40
CA GLN A 24 -5.67 -11.12 1.61
C GLN A 24 -7.13 -11.06 2.08
N PRO A 25 -7.63 -12.10 2.79
CA PRO A 25 -8.92 -12.02 3.48
C PRO A 25 -8.95 -10.82 4.45
N ASN A 26 -10.06 -10.08 4.48
CA ASN A 26 -10.24 -8.87 5.31
C ASN A 26 -9.28 -7.71 4.99
N GLN A 27 -8.69 -7.71 3.79
CA GLN A 27 -8.01 -6.55 3.23
C GLN A 27 -9.03 -5.44 2.95
N GLY A 28 -8.78 -4.26 3.50
CA GLY A 28 -9.73 -3.14 3.40
C GLY A 28 -9.55 -2.33 2.12
N THR A 29 -8.31 -1.94 1.80
CA THR A 29 -7.97 -1.31 0.52
C THR A 29 -7.55 -2.39 -0.47
N LYS A 30 -8.16 -2.41 -1.64
CA LYS A 30 -7.91 -3.40 -2.68
C LYS A 30 -7.24 -2.80 -3.90
N ARG A 31 -6.80 -3.65 -4.83
CA ARG A 31 -6.19 -3.20 -6.08
C ARG A 31 -7.15 -2.33 -6.91
N GLU A 32 -8.44 -2.63 -6.82
CA GLU A 32 -9.53 -1.88 -7.45
C GLU A 32 -9.62 -0.42 -7.00
N ASP A 33 -9.09 -0.11 -5.81
CA ASP A 33 -9.16 1.22 -5.21
C ASP A 33 -8.04 2.15 -5.69
N ILE A 34 -7.10 1.63 -6.49
CA ILE A 34 -6.02 2.41 -7.10
C ILE A 34 -6.61 3.30 -8.20
N ILE A 35 -6.41 4.60 -8.06
CA ILE A 35 -6.87 5.61 -9.02
C ILE A 35 -5.75 6.18 -9.88
N TYR A 36 -4.49 5.99 -9.46
CA TYR A 36 -3.32 6.42 -10.20
C TYR A 36 -2.10 5.61 -9.76
N GLN A 37 -1.27 5.22 -10.73
CA GLN A 37 0.00 4.56 -10.49
C GLN A 37 1.02 5.00 -11.54
N ASN A 38 2.25 5.25 -11.11
CA ASN A 38 3.41 5.33 -11.99
C ASN A 38 4.62 4.67 -11.33
N GLU A 39 5.83 4.92 -11.83
CA GLU A 39 7.04 4.30 -11.29
C GLU A 39 7.42 4.73 -9.87
N LYS A 40 6.88 5.86 -9.41
CA LYS A 40 7.28 6.52 -8.16
C LYS A 40 6.19 6.51 -7.11
N VAL A 41 4.92 6.56 -7.51
CA VAL A 41 3.82 6.74 -6.57
C VAL A 41 2.62 5.92 -6.97
N THR A 42 1.81 5.65 -5.96
CA THR A 42 0.45 5.16 -6.12
C THR A 42 -0.51 5.97 -5.29
N ALA A 43 -1.64 6.30 -5.88
CA ALA A 43 -2.78 6.88 -5.19
C ALA A 43 -3.93 5.87 -5.16
N PHE A 44 -4.54 5.68 -3.99
CA PHE A 44 -5.71 4.83 -3.82
C PHE A 44 -6.70 5.43 -2.81
N VAL A 45 -7.96 5.00 -2.90
CA VAL A 45 -9.00 5.37 -1.93
C VAL A 45 -8.81 4.56 -0.64
N ALA A 46 -8.53 5.24 0.47
CA ALA A 46 -8.19 4.60 1.75
C ALA A 46 -9.43 4.15 2.54
N LYS A 47 -10.09 3.08 2.08
CA LYS A 47 -11.36 2.61 2.65
C LYS A 47 -11.27 2.07 4.09
N LYS A 48 -10.11 1.56 4.51
CA LYS A 48 -9.95 0.87 5.81
C LYS A 48 -9.74 1.81 7.00
N TRP A 49 -8.79 2.73 6.90
CA TRP A 49 -8.32 3.50 8.05
C TRP A 49 -9.12 4.77 8.33
N TRP A 50 -9.86 5.26 7.32
CA TRP A 50 -10.66 6.48 7.43
C TRP A 50 -12.10 6.26 6.94
N PRO A 51 -12.87 5.34 7.57
CA PRO A 51 -14.17 4.91 7.07
C PRO A 51 -15.20 6.05 6.96
N ASN A 52 -15.04 7.12 7.76
CA ASN A 52 -15.91 8.30 7.74
C ASN A 52 -15.42 9.41 6.80
N ASN A 53 -14.30 9.22 6.10
CA ASN A 53 -13.75 10.19 5.15
C ASN A 53 -13.84 9.63 3.73
N LYS A 54 -15.05 9.66 3.17
CA LYS A 54 -15.31 9.14 1.83
C LYS A 54 -14.49 9.89 0.79
N GLY A 55 -13.79 9.15 -0.07
CA GLY A 55 -12.93 9.71 -1.09
C GLY A 55 -11.55 10.16 -0.58
N HIS A 56 -11.20 9.87 0.68
CA HIS A 56 -9.84 10.12 1.16
C HIS A 56 -8.83 9.34 0.33
N ILE A 57 -7.88 10.06 -0.24
CA ILE A 57 -6.80 9.49 -1.05
C ILE A 57 -5.54 9.43 -0.21
N GLN A 58 -4.95 8.24 -0.14
CA GLN A 58 -3.62 8.03 0.39
C GLN A 58 -2.64 7.93 -0.78
N LEU A 59 -1.49 8.61 -0.64
CA LEU A 59 -0.34 8.42 -1.53
C LEU A 59 0.64 7.49 -0.85
N ASP A 60 1.04 6.45 -1.57
CA ASP A 60 2.11 5.53 -1.18
C ASP A 60 3.27 5.65 -2.17
N ASN A 61 4.48 5.62 -1.64
CA ASN A 61 5.70 5.79 -2.41
C ASN A 61 6.23 4.42 -2.82
N LEU A 62 6.39 4.22 -4.14
CA LEU A 62 6.92 2.98 -4.71
C LEU A 62 8.46 2.93 -4.69
N SER A 63 9.14 3.98 -4.19
CA SER A 63 10.59 3.99 -4.07
C SER A 63 11.05 3.07 -2.92
N GLY A 64 11.12 1.76 -3.18
CA GLY A 64 11.71 0.83 -2.22
C GLY A 64 11.62 -0.63 -2.63
N ASP A 65 10.44 -1.09 -3.05
CA ASP A 65 10.16 -2.52 -3.14
C ASP A 65 9.30 -2.88 -4.37
N ARG A 66 9.95 -2.87 -5.53
CA ARG A 66 9.60 -3.82 -6.59
C ARG A 66 10.53 -5.01 -6.53
#